data_AF-A0A1M4TIP5-F1
#
_entry.id   AF-A0A1M4TIP5-F1
#
_cell.length_a   1.000
_cell.length_b   1.000
_cell.length_c   1.000
_cell.angle_alpha   90.00
_cell.angle_beta   90.00
_cell.angle_gamma   90.00
#
_symmetry.space_group_name_H-M   'P 1'
#
loop_
_entity.id
_entity.type
_entity.pdbx_description
1 polymer ?
#
loop_
_entity_poly.entity_id
_entity_poly.type
_entity_poly.pdbx_seq_one_letter_code
_entity_poly.pdbx_strand_id
1 'polypeptide(L)'
;MLNQALKTKLFYAISLLLYSMIAQAQTGKSYKALKSHDVLKQGNVEKNRWEYDILDFKKDRVGVLSYIIYSERVDGQTYAVASVDDDWSYYKWQKRNDLIQLEGLSDDNELKSLKINGNGFVSSKNKRLIFKERKPLQPADTVIGKTYALNLYDNEYSAFSFDKENVEIASWKEVGTTEKTFVIDEREKPKKYKWVADGNYILILGFEPWDVALFKSNTVIGLYEGKLMPLTLETRKPKK
;
A
#
# COMPACT_ATOMS: atom_id res chain seq x y z
N MET A 1 -8.83 -55.48 -6.22
CA MET A 1 -9.48 -54.15 -6.14
C MET A 1 -9.06 -53.32 -4.91
N LEU A 2 -8.68 -53.91 -3.76
CA LEU A 2 -8.23 -53.16 -2.56
C LEU A 2 -6.98 -52.26 -2.77
N ASN A 3 -6.10 -52.64 -3.70
CA ASN A 3 -4.79 -52.02 -3.91
C ASN A 3 -4.83 -50.71 -4.72
N GLN A 4 -5.88 -50.48 -5.52
CA GLN A 4 -6.06 -49.22 -6.27
C GLN A 4 -6.61 -48.12 -5.36
N ALA A 5 -7.63 -48.42 -4.55
CA ALA A 5 -8.22 -47.44 -3.62
C ALA A 5 -7.22 -46.94 -2.57
N LEU A 6 -6.30 -47.80 -2.11
CA LEU A 6 -5.22 -47.40 -1.19
C LEU A 6 -4.20 -46.49 -1.86
N LYS A 7 -3.80 -46.79 -3.10
CA LYS A 7 -2.90 -45.95 -3.92
C LYS A 7 -3.51 -44.59 -4.22
N THR A 8 -4.80 -44.54 -4.55
CA THR A 8 -5.53 -43.29 -4.79
C THR A 8 -5.58 -42.42 -3.53
N LYS A 9 -5.92 -43.00 -2.36
CA LYS A 9 -5.92 -42.27 -1.08
C LYS A 9 -4.52 -41.78 -0.66
N LEU A 10 -3.48 -42.59 -0.89
CA LEU A 10 -2.09 -42.21 -0.63
C LEU A 10 -1.64 -41.07 -1.57
N PHE A 11 -2.03 -41.11 -2.84
CA PHE A 11 -1.76 -40.03 -3.80
C PHE A 11 -2.45 -38.72 -3.40
N TYR A 12 -3.73 -38.76 -3.01
CA TYR A 12 -4.42 -37.56 -2.54
C TYR A 12 -3.79 -36.99 -1.26
N ALA A 13 -3.41 -37.85 -0.31
CA ALA A 13 -2.76 -37.42 0.92
C ALA A 13 -1.37 -36.78 0.67
N ILE A 14 -0.56 -37.37 -0.21
CA ILE A 14 0.76 -36.82 -0.60
C ILE A 14 0.60 -35.51 -1.37
N SER A 15 -0.40 -35.43 -2.25
CA SER A 15 -0.73 -34.20 -2.98
C SER A 15 -1.11 -33.07 -2.00
N LEU A 16 -2.02 -33.32 -1.06
CA LEU A 16 -2.44 -32.38 -0.02
C LEU A 16 -1.29 -31.92 0.88
N LEU A 17 -0.39 -32.83 1.26
CA LEU A 17 0.82 -32.52 2.03
C LEU A 17 1.78 -31.61 1.24
N LEU A 18 1.99 -31.86 -0.06
CA LEU A 18 2.82 -31.01 -0.92
C LEU A 18 2.19 -29.62 -1.17
N TYR A 19 0.87 -29.54 -1.33
CA TYR A 19 0.16 -28.24 -1.40
C TYR A 19 0.34 -27.43 -0.11
N SER A 20 0.30 -28.08 1.06
CA SER A 20 0.43 -27.41 2.37
C SER A 20 1.83 -26.82 2.62
N MET A 21 2.90 -27.50 2.20
CA MET A 21 4.27 -27.03 2.41
C MET A 21 4.66 -25.87 1.47
N ILE A 22 4.03 -25.78 0.31
CA ILE A 22 4.35 -24.79 -0.73
C ILE A 22 3.68 -23.44 -0.47
N ALA A 23 2.44 -23.42 0.03
CA ALA A 23 1.77 -22.21 0.49
C ALA A 23 2.56 -21.52 1.62
N GLN A 24 3.22 -22.33 2.46
CA GLN A 24 3.88 -21.88 3.68
C GLN A 24 5.12 -21.00 3.45
N ALA A 25 5.84 -21.16 2.33
CA ALA A 25 7.09 -20.40 2.07
C ALA A 25 6.86 -18.96 1.56
N GLN A 26 5.70 -18.69 0.96
CA GLN A 26 5.33 -17.37 0.42
C GLN A 26 4.36 -16.61 1.33
N THR A 27 3.62 -17.33 2.16
CA THR A 27 2.68 -16.73 3.10
C THR A 27 3.39 -15.75 4.03
N GLY A 28 2.83 -14.53 4.15
CA GLY A 28 3.37 -13.45 4.97
C GLY A 28 4.41 -12.58 4.27
N LYS A 29 4.76 -12.89 3.01
CA LYS A 29 5.67 -12.07 2.20
C LYS A 29 4.90 -11.11 1.32
N SER A 30 5.47 -9.93 1.10
CA SER A 30 4.95 -8.98 0.12
C SER A 30 6.02 -8.59 -0.90
N TYR A 31 5.58 -8.23 -2.09
CA TYR A 31 6.43 -7.96 -3.24
C TYR A 31 5.95 -6.70 -3.96
N LYS A 32 6.87 -5.98 -4.60
CA LYS A 32 6.55 -4.78 -5.37
C LYS A 32 7.18 -4.84 -6.76
N ALA A 33 6.45 -4.35 -7.76
CA ALA A 33 6.98 -4.06 -9.08
C ALA A 33 6.65 -2.62 -9.49
N LEU A 34 7.55 -2.00 -10.26
CA LEU A 34 7.22 -0.84 -11.09
C LEU A 34 6.61 -1.38 -12.37
N LYS A 35 5.34 -1.05 -12.61
CA LYS A 35 4.56 -1.53 -13.76
C LYS A 35 4.79 -0.68 -15.00
N SER A 36 4.68 0.64 -14.86
CA SER A 36 5.03 1.57 -15.91
C SER A 36 5.68 2.82 -15.34
N HIS A 37 6.48 3.48 -16.18
CA HIS A 37 7.07 4.77 -15.90
C HIS A 37 7.04 5.59 -17.19
N ASP A 38 6.16 6.58 -17.22
CA ASP A 38 5.96 7.44 -18.37
C ASP A 38 6.54 8.82 -18.07
N VAL A 39 7.34 9.34 -18.99
CA VAL A 39 7.99 10.65 -18.87
C VAL A 39 7.63 11.50 -20.08
N LEU A 40 7.04 12.66 -19.84
CA LEU A 40 6.80 13.68 -20.86
C LEU A 40 7.66 14.91 -20.55
N LYS A 41 8.46 15.35 -21.53
CA LYS A 41 9.26 16.58 -21.43
C LYS A 41 8.88 17.53 -22.54
N GLN A 42 8.45 18.74 -22.18
CA GLN A 42 8.09 19.80 -23.13
C GLN A 42 8.54 21.15 -22.59
N GLY A 43 9.63 21.70 -23.16
CA GLY A 43 10.24 22.93 -22.66
C GLY A 43 10.68 22.79 -21.20
N ASN A 44 10.20 23.68 -20.33
CA ASN A 44 10.48 23.67 -18.88
C ASN A 44 9.54 22.74 -18.08
N VAL A 45 8.65 22.02 -18.77
CA VAL A 45 7.69 21.12 -18.13
C VAL A 45 8.19 19.68 -18.20
N GLU A 46 8.25 19.02 -17.05
CA GLU A 46 8.51 17.60 -16.93
C GLU A 46 7.38 16.92 -16.15
N LYS A 47 6.63 16.03 -16.81
CA LYS A 47 5.58 15.22 -16.18
C LYS A 47 6.06 13.79 -16.09
N ASN A 48 5.93 13.19 -14.91
CA ASN A 48 6.28 11.80 -14.66
C ASN A 48 5.07 11.09 -14.07
N ARG A 49 4.78 9.88 -14.56
CA ARG A 49 3.78 8.97 -14.01
C ARG A 49 4.46 7.65 -13.68
N TRP A 50 4.41 7.25 -12.41
CA TRP A 50 4.87 5.93 -11.96
C TRP A 50 3.69 5.11 -11.50
N GLU A 51 3.53 3.92 -12.06
CA GLU A 51 2.51 2.96 -11.65
C GLU A 51 3.19 1.75 -11.01
N TYR A 52 2.66 1.31 -9.87
CA TYR A 52 3.22 0.23 -9.09
C TYR A 52 2.14 -0.80 -8.74
N ASP A 53 2.55 -2.05 -8.65
CA ASP A 53 1.76 -3.13 -8.06
C ASP A 53 2.46 -3.68 -6.82
N ILE A 54 1.68 -3.90 -5.77
CA ILE A 54 2.09 -4.63 -4.57
C ILE A 54 1.32 -5.95 -4.52
N LEU A 55 2.05 -7.04 -4.30
CA LEU A 55 1.50 -8.37 -4.02
C LEU A 55 1.69 -8.70 -2.55
N ASP A 56 0.66 -9.11 -1.84
CA ASP A 56 0.71 -9.54 -0.44
C ASP A 56 0.20 -10.97 -0.31
N PHE A 57 1.12 -11.92 -0.17
CA PHE A 57 0.80 -13.34 -0.14
C PHE A 57 0.28 -13.75 1.23
N LYS A 58 -0.97 -14.20 1.25
CA LYS A 58 -1.58 -14.90 2.38
C LYS A 58 -1.65 -16.40 2.08
N LYS A 59 -2.05 -17.18 3.08
CA LYS A 59 -2.11 -18.66 3.02
C LYS A 59 -2.84 -19.17 1.77
N ASP A 60 -4.02 -18.63 1.48
CA ASP A 60 -4.90 -19.13 0.43
C ASP A 60 -5.21 -18.10 -0.68
N ARG A 61 -4.68 -16.88 -0.54
CA ARG A 61 -4.94 -15.76 -1.45
C ARG A 61 -3.76 -14.81 -1.53
N VAL A 62 -3.66 -14.09 -2.62
CA VAL A 62 -2.73 -12.98 -2.78
C VAL A 62 -3.55 -11.70 -2.91
N GLY A 63 -3.25 -10.71 -2.07
CA GLY A 63 -3.74 -9.35 -2.24
C GLY A 63 -2.93 -8.65 -3.32
N VAL A 64 -3.60 -7.92 -4.20
CA VAL A 64 -3.02 -7.03 -5.20
C VAL A 64 -3.50 -5.63 -4.88
N LEU A 65 -2.56 -4.70 -4.78
CA LEU A 65 -2.84 -3.26 -4.62
C LEU A 65 -2.06 -2.50 -5.68
N SER A 66 -2.77 -1.71 -6.48
CA SER A 66 -2.16 -0.82 -7.45
C SER A 66 -2.18 0.61 -6.93
N TYR A 67 -1.14 1.38 -7.24
CA TYR A 67 -1.11 2.80 -6.94
C TYR A 67 -0.23 3.56 -7.94
N ILE A 68 -0.57 4.83 -8.14
CA ILE A 68 0.05 5.74 -9.10
C ILE A 68 0.58 6.96 -8.37
N ILE A 69 1.77 7.39 -8.73
CA ILE A 69 2.31 8.69 -8.35
C ILE A 69 2.48 9.50 -9.62
N TYR A 70 1.89 10.68 -9.65
CA TYR A 70 2.09 11.68 -10.69
C TYR A 70 2.88 12.85 -10.11
N SER A 71 3.92 13.27 -10.81
CA SER A 71 4.61 14.52 -10.52
C SER A 71 4.72 15.37 -11.76
N GLU A 72 4.57 16.67 -11.60
CA GLU A 72 4.75 17.67 -12.65
C GLU A 72 5.70 18.74 -12.14
N ARG A 73 6.75 19.02 -12.91
CA ARG A 73 7.67 20.12 -12.64
C ARG A 73 7.45 21.21 -13.67
N VAL A 74 7.18 22.43 -13.21
CA VAL A 74 7.00 23.63 -14.05
C VAL A 74 7.89 24.73 -13.49
N ASP A 75 8.81 25.24 -14.32
CA ASP A 75 9.71 26.34 -13.96
C ASP A 75 10.41 26.16 -12.59
N GLY A 76 10.81 24.92 -12.31
CA GLY A 76 11.49 24.56 -11.06
C GLY A 76 10.57 24.20 -9.88
N GLN A 77 9.30 24.57 -9.92
CA GLN A 77 8.31 24.16 -8.91
C GLN A 77 7.81 22.73 -9.17
N THR A 78 7.63 21.95 -8.12
CA THR A 78 7.17 20.55 -8.20
C THR A 78 5.76 20.43 -7.64
N TYR A 79 4.88 19.89 -8.47
CA TYR A 79 3.53 19.49 -8.15
C TYR A 79 3.46 17.97 -8.10
N ALA A 80 2.76 17.41 -7.12
CA ALA A 80 2.58 15.97 -7.01
C ALA A 80 1.16 15.64 -6.58
N VAL A 81 0.55 14.69 -7.28
CA VAL A 81 -0.68 14.01 -6.86
C VAL A 81 -0.44 12.52 -6.94
N ALA A 82 -1.24 11.78 -6.21
CA ALA A 82 -1.13 10.34 -6.21
C ALA A 82 -2.54 9.77 -6.15
N SER A 83 -2.61 8.48 -6.47
CA SER A 83 -3.84 7.70 -6.31
C SER A 83 -3.48 6.30 -5.88
N VAL A 84 -4.29 5.70 -5.01
CA VAL A 84 -4.20 4.27 -4.66
C VAL A 84 -5.59 3.65 -4.72
N ASP A 85 -5.67 2.36 -5.08
CA ASP A 85 -6.93 1.63 -5.02
C ASP A 85 -7.55 1.69 -3.62
N ASP A 86 -8.87 1.82 -3.56
CA ASP A 86 -9.64 1.94 -2.31
C ASP A 86 -9.51 0.73 -1.38
N ASP A 87 -9.21 -0.45 -1.93
CA ASP A 87 -8.92 -1.67 -1.17
C ASP A 87 -8.08 -2.65 -2.01
N TRP A 88 -7.59 -3.67 -1.32
CA TRP A 88 -6.90 -4.80 -1.94
C TRP A 88 -7.84 -5.66 -2.78
N SER A 89 -7.42 -5.99 -3.99
CA SER A 89 -8.04 -7.05 -4.80
C SER A 89 -7.44 -8.40 -4.43
N TYR A 90 -8.28 -9.40 -4.11
CA TYR A 90 -7.80 -10.71 -3.66
C TYR A 90 -8.03 -11.80 -4.70
N TYR A 91 -6.99 -12.57 -4.98
CA TYR A 91 -7.03 -13.70 -5.90
C TYR A 91 -6.55 -14.97 -5.22
N LYS A 92 -7.14 -16.11 -5.57
CA LYS A 92 -6.54 -17.40 -5.21
C LYS A 92 -5.26 -17.59 -5.99
N TRP A 93 -4.27 -18.23 -5.39
CA TRP A 93 -3.02 -18.52 -6.07
C TRP A 93 -2.62 -19.98 -5.91
N GLN A 94 -1.93 -20.50 -6.93
CA GLN A 94 -1.37 -21.84 -6.94
C GLN A 94 0.08 -21.79 -7.43
N LYS A 95 0.97 -22.57 -6.80
CA LYS A 95 2.30 -22.82 -7.38
C LYS A 95 2.28 -24.09 -8.22
N ARG A 96 2.81 -24.02 -9.43
CA ARG A 96 3.07 -25.17 -10.31
C ARG A 96 4.50 -25.07 -10.81
N ASN A 97 5.37 -25.96 -10.35
CA ASN A 97 6.82 -25.92 -10.62
C ASN A 97 7.44 -24.58 -10.20
N ASP A 98 8.03 -23.84 -11.14
CA ASP A 98 8.64 -22.52 -10.96
C ASP A 98 7.65 -21.36 -11.24
N LEU A 99 6.35 -21.63 -11.37
CA LEU A 99 5.31 -20.64 -11.64
C LEU A 99 4.36 -20.48 -10.44
N ILE A 100 3.95 -19.24 -10.20
CA ILE A 100 2.79 -18.86 -9.41
C ILE A 100 1.70 -18.43 -10.38
N GLN A 101 0.51 -19.00 -10.24
CA GLN A 101 -0.67 -18.66 -11.04
C GLN A 101 -1.73 -18.03 -10.15
N LEU A 102 -2.30 -16.92 -10.61
CA LEU A 102 -3.40 -16.22 -9.95
C LEU A 102 -4.71 -16.54 -10.69
N GLU A 103 -5.67 -17.10 -9.97
CA GLU A 103 -6.99 -17.47 -10.52
C GLU A 103 -7.89 -16.23 -10.66
N GLY A 104 -8.77 -16.25 -11.66
CA GLY A 104 -9.74 -15.16 -11.91
C GLY A 104 -9.20 -14.01 -12.75
N LEU A 105 -7.90 -13.98 -13.04
CA LEU A 105 -7.30 -13.04 -13.97
C LEU A 105 -7.40 -13.52 -15.43
N SER A 106 -7.59 -12.59 -16.35
CA SER A 106 -7.65 -12.82 -17.80
C SER A 106 -6.29 -13.26 -18.36
N ASP A 107 -6.28 -14.03 -19.46
CA ASP A 107 -5.04 -14.62 -20.03
C ASP A 107 -3.99 -13.61 -20.52
N ASP A 108 -4.41 -12.38 -20.76
CA ASP A 108 -3.59 -11.23 -21.12
C ASP A 108 -3.05 -10.47 -19.90
N ASN A 109 -3.61 -10.68 -18.71
CA ASN A 109 -3.18 -9.99 -17.51
C ASN A 109 -1.76 -10.40 -17.10
N GLU A 110 -0.89 -9.41 -16.90
CA GLU A 110 0.53 -9.61 -16.59
C GLU A 110 0.76 -10.31 -15.24
N LEU A 111 -0.18 -10.22 -14.30
CA LEU A 111 -0.11 -10.85 -12.98
C LEU A 111 -0.62 -12.30 -12.97
N LYS A 112 -1.29 -12.75 -14.03
CA LYS A 112 -1.91 -14.09 -14.06
C LYS A 112 -0.91 -15.21 -13.81
N SER A 113 0.30 -15.07 -14.33
CA SER A 113 1.33 -16.10 -14.24
C SER A 113 2.71 -15.45 -14.03
N LEU A 114 3.29 -15.74 -12.88
CA LEU A 114 4.54 -15.17 -12.39
C LEU A 114 5.59 -16.28 -12.23
N LYS A 115 6.75 -16.12 -12.85
CA LYS A 115 7.88 -17.03 -12.70
C LYS A 115 8.71 -16.65 -11.48
N ILE A 116 9.04 -17.62 -10.66
CA ILE A 116 9.94 -17.47 -9.51
C ILE A 116 11.34 -17.16 -10.03
N ASN A 117 11.94 -16.09 -9.53
CA ASN A 117 13.28 -15.66 -9.89
C ASN A 117 14.04 -15.18 -8.64
N GLY A 118 14.86 -16.05 -8.07
CA GLY A 118 15.51 -15.82 -6.78
C GLY A 118 14.49 -15.57 -5.67
N ASN A 119 14.63 -14.46 -4.95
CA ASN A 119 13.71 -14.03 -3.89
C ASN A 119 12.56 -13.14 -4.43
N GLY A 120 12.19 -13.30 -5.70
CA GLY A 120 11.19 -12.46 -6.35
C GLY A 120 10.44 -13.19 -7.44
N PHE A 121 9.70 -12.43 -8.23
CA PHE A 121 8.97 -12.94 -9.38
C PHE A 121 9.15 -12.08 -10.62
N VAL A 122 8.95 -12.67 -11.79
CA VAL A 122 8.90 -11.97 -13.07
C VAL A 122 7.62 -12.38 -13.78
N SER A 123 6.87 -11.43 -14.34
CA SER A 123 5.71 -11.79 -15.14
C SER A 123 6.11 -12.64 -16.35
N SER A 124 5.38 -13.73 -16.58
CA SER A 124 5.55 -14.56 -17.76
C SER A 124 5.09 -13.88 -19.05
N LYS A 125 4.20 -12.88 -18.94
CA LYS A 125 3.65 -12.10 -20.07
C LYS A 125 4.47 -10.84 -20.33
N ASN A 126 4.87 -10.13 -19.28
CA ASN A 126 5.73 -8.96 -19.36
C ASN A 126 7.02 -9.15 -18.55
N LYS A 127 8.09 -9.56 -19.24
CA LYS A 127 9.39 -9.84 -18.59
C LYS A 127 10.05 -8.60 -17.95
N ARG A 128 9.54 -7.38 -18.20
CA ARG A 128 10.00 -6.15 -17.55
C ARG A 128 9.33 -5.93 -16.20
N LEU A 129 8.17 -6.55 -15.96
CA LEU A 129 7.49 -6.50 -14.68
C LEU A 129 8.15 -7.47 -13.69
N ILE A 130 9.05 -6.92 -12.87
CA ILE A 130 9.87 -7.67 -11.91
C ILE A 130 9.44 -7.31 -10.49
N PHE A 131 8.88 -8.30 -9.79
CA PHE A 131 8.48 -8.22 -8.40
C PHE A 131 9.66 -8.55 -7.49
N LYS A 132 10.02 -7.60 -6.64
CA LYS A 132 11.05 -7.77 -5.60
C LYS A 132 10.40 -7.84 -4.24
N GLU A 133 10.88 -8.74 -3.38
CA GLU A 133 10.40 -8.85 -2.00
C GLU A 133 10.56 -7.50 -1.28
N ARG A 134 9.47 -7.03 -0.67
CA ARG A 134 9.46 -5.84 0.16
C ARG A 134 10.08 -6.19 1.50
N LYS A 135 10.82 -5.23 2.06
CA LYS A 135 11.34 -5.37 3.42
C LYS A 135 10.17 -5.53 4.40
N PRO A 136 10.32 -6.37 5.45
CA PRO A 136 9.28 -6.53 6.46
C PRO A 136 9.04 -5.28 7.29
N LEU A 137 10.03 -4.38 7.37
CA LEU A 137 9.92 -3.05 7.97
C LEU A 137 10.31 -2.00 6.93
N GLN A 138 9.41 -1.06 6.71
CA GLN A 138 9.52 0.08 5.83
C GLN A 138 9.75 1.34 6.67
N PRO A 139 10.49 2.35 6.16
CA PRO A 139 10.64 3.64 6.86
C PRO A 139 9.31 4.24 7.33
N ALA A 140 8.26 4.17 6.50
CA ALA A 140 6.94 4.66 6.83
C ALA A 140 6.24 3.89 7.97
N ASP A 141 6.66 2.66 8.32
CA ASP A 141 6.07 1.93 9.47
C ASP A 141 6.35 2.64 10.82
N THR A 142 7.33 3.54 10.87
CA THR A 142 7.67 4.30 12.09
C THR A 142 6.60 5.32 12.50
N VAL A 143 5.55 5.51 11.70
CA VAL A 143 4.40 6.33 12.07
C VAL A 143 3.44 5.61 13.02
N ILE A 144 3.51 4.28 13.15
CA ILE A 144 2.65 3.50 14.05
C ILE A 144 2.74 4.03 15.48
N GLY A 145 1.58 4.26 16.10
CA GLY A 145 1.45 4.80 17.45
C GLY A 145 1.62 6.32 17.54
N LYS A 146 1.78 7.02 16.42
CA LYS A 146 1.94 8.48 16.37
C LYS A 146 0.72 9.15 15.75
N THR A 147 0.52 10.42 16.12
CA THR A 147 -0.48 11.29 15.52
C THR A 147 0.20 12.46 14.82
N TYR A 148 -0.20 12.73 13.59
CA TYR A 148 0.29 13.85 12.80
C TYR A 148 -0.88 14.78 12.47
N ALA A 149 -0.74 16.08 12.66
CA ALA A 149 -1.81 17.04 12.38
C ALA A 149 -1.37 18.12 11.39
N LEU A 150 -2.29 18.52 10.53
CA LEU A 150 -2.17 19.69 9.67
C LEU A 150 -3.21 20.73 10.08
N ASN A 151 -2.78 21.97 10.30
CA ASN A 151 -3.69 23.11 10.41
C ASN A 151 -4.20 23.45 8.99
N LEU A 152 -5.50 23.30 8.77
CA LEU A 152 -6.13 23.59 7.47
C LEU A 152 -6.71 25.00 7.43
N TYR A 153 -7.31 25.45 8.54
CA TYR A 153 -7.97 26.75 8.69
C TYR A 153 -7.81 27.27 10.12
N ASP A 154 -8.19 28.53 10.38
CA ASP A 154 -8.07 29.19 11.69
C ASP A 154 -8.55 28.29 12.86
N ASN A 155 -7.57 27.68 13.55
CA ASN A 155 -7.73 26.75 14.66
C ASN A 155 -8.43 25.41 14.33
N GLU A 156 -8.57 25.04 13.06
CA GLU A 156 -9.12 23.75 12.61
C GLU A 156 -8.00 22.88 12.02
N TYR A 157 -7.91 21.65 12.50
CA TYR A 157 -6.84 20.72 12.18
C TYR A 157 -7.40 19.40 11.65
N SER A 158 -6.74 18.81 10.67
CA SER A 158 -6.95 17.40 10.30
C SER A 158 -5.84 16.57 10.94
N ALA A 159 -6.21 15.62 11.79
CA ALA A 159 -5.29 14.79 12.55
C ALA A 159 -5.37 13.32 12.10
N PHE A 160 -4.19 12.74 11.87
CA PHE A 160 -3.96 11.40 11.37
C PHE A 160 -3.29 10.58 12.46
N SER A 161 -4.04 9.69 13.12
CA SER A 161 -3.55 8.83 14.18
C SER A 161 -3.35 7.42 13.65
N PHE A 162 -2.09 6.99 13.55
CA PHE A 162 -1.73 5.71 12.95
C PHE A 162 -1.68 4.60 14.00
N ASP A 163 -2.45 3.55 13.79
CA ASP A 163 -2.25 2.26 14.44
C ASP A 163 -1.67 1.24 13.43
N LYS A 164 -1.53 -0.02 13.83
CA LYS A 164 -0.90 -1.06 13.01
C LYS A 164 -1.70 -1.39 11.73
N GLU A 165 -3.01 -1.22 11.77
CA GLU A 165 -3.93 -1.67 10.71
C GLU A 165 -4.66 -0.50 10.04
N ASN A 166 -4.86 0.59 10.79
CA ASN A 166 -5.67 1.72 10.39
C ASN A 166 -5.00 3.05 10.71
N VAL A 167 -5.37 4.06 9.94
CA VAL A 167 -5.20 5.46 10.29
C VAL A 167 -6.57 6.03 10.61
N GLU A 168 -6.70 6.58 11.81
CA GLU A 168 -7.88 7.35 12.19
C GLU A 168 -7.67 8.81 11.79
N ILE A 169 -8.61 9.35 11.04
CA ILE A 169 -8.61 10.73 10.58
C ILE A 169 -9.75 11.44 11.31
N ALA A 170 -9.40 12.51 12.01
CA ALA A 170 -10.31 13.28 12.84
C ALA A 170 -10.08 14.78 12.64
N SER A 171 -11.17 15.53 12.65
CA SER A 171 -11.14 16.99 12.64
C SER A 171 -11.03 17.47 14.09
N TRP A 172 -10.00 18.27 14.38
CA TRP A 172 -9.74 18.83 15.70
C TRP A 172 -9.89 20.34 15.67
N LYS A 173 -10.29 20.91 16.79
CA LYS A 173 -10.27 22.34 17.04
C LYS A 173 -9.28 22.66 18.14
N GLU A 174 -8.44 23.65 17.89
CA GLU A 174 -7.64 24.26 18.93
C GLU A 174 -8.51 25.24 19.73
N VAL A 175 -8.58 25.01 21.04
CA VAL A 175 -9.33 25.81 22.00
C VAL A 175 -8.39 26.34 23.07
N GLY A 176 -8.58 27.60 23.46
CA GLY A 176 -7.75 28.26 24.47
C GLY A 176 -6.84 29.34 23.88
N THR A 177 -6.60 30.39 24.66
CA THR A 177 -5.83 31.57 24.25
C THR A 177 -4.39 31.57 24.76
N THR A 178 -4.07 30.66 25.67
CA THR A 178 -2.79 30.62 26.42
C THR A 178 -2.10 29.26 26.35
N GLU A 179 -2.84 28.17 26.16
CA GLU A 179 -2.28 26.84 25.97
C GLU A 179 -3.00 26.11 24.83
N LYS A 180 -2.21 25.52 23.91
CA LYS A 180 -2.70 24.67 22.82
C LYS A 180 -3.41 23.45 23.38
N THR A 181 -4.74 23.52 23.43
CA THR A 181 -5.62 22.41 23.80
C THR A 181 -6.44 22.02 22.58
N PHE A 182 -6.50 20.72 22.28
CA PHE A 182 -7.34 20.22 21.18
C PHE A 182 -8.62 19.62 21.73
N VAL A 183 -9.72 19.79 20.99
CA VAL A 183 -10.97 19.04 21.14
C VAL A 183 -11.35 18.43 19.79
N ILE A 184 -12.06 17.31 19.82
CA ILE A 184 -12.60 16.71 18.60
C ILE A 184 -13.76 17.59 18.11
N ASP A 185 -13.77 17.93 16.82
CA ASP A 185 -14.93 18.59 16.21
C ASP A 185 -16.02 17.56 15.93
N GLU A 186 -17.01 17.46 16.83
CA GLU A 186 -18.08 16.45 16.73
C GLU A 186 -18.96 16.58 15.48
N ARG A 187 -18.87 17.70 14.74
CA ARG A 187 -19.52 17.87 13.44
C ARG A 187 -19.03 16.82 12.42
N GLU A 188 -17.77 16.41 12.55
CA GLU A 188 -17.14 15.41 11.70
C GLU A 188 -16.62 14.26 12.54
N LYS A 189 -17.37 13.15 12.54
CA LYS A 189 -16.98 11.96 13.29
C LYS A 189 -15.63 11.43 12.79
N PRO A 190 -14.71 11.06 13.69
CA PRO A 190 -13.49 10.36 13.31
C PRO A 190 -13.80 9.14 12.45
N LYS A 191 -13.02 8.95 11.39
CA LYS A 191 -13.13 7.80 10.47
C LYS A 191 -11.82 7.04 10.43
N LYS A 192 -11.91 5.72 10.29
CA LYS A 192 -10.75 4.85 10.17
C LYS A 192 -10.62 4.35 8.75
N TYR A 193 -9.39 4.40 8.24
CA TYR A 193 -9.02 3.93 6.91
C TYR A 193 -7.91 2.91 7.05
N LYS A 194 -7.92 1.88 6.21
CA LYS A 194 -6.77 0.97 6.11
C LYS A 194 -5.59 1.75 5.54
N TRP A 195 -4.38 1.36 5.90
CA TRP A 195 -3.19 1.93 5.28
C TRP A 195 -2.06 0.92 5.13
N VAL A 196 -1.11 1.23 4.26
CA VAL A 196 0.04 0.38 3.94
C VAL A 196 1.28 1.26 3.76
N ALA A 197 2.38 0.90 4.43
CA ALA A 197 3.68 1.53 4.21
C ALA A 197 4.38 0.92 2.98
N ASP A 198 4.87 1.72 2.03
CA ASP A 198 5.75 1.25 0.95
C ASP A 198 7.01 2.11 0.82
N GLY A 199 8.11 1.64 1.40
CA GLY A 199 9.31 2.45 1.54
C GLY A 199 9.03 3.70 2.37
N ASN A 200 9.12 4.85 1.72
CA ASN A 200 8.77 6.14 2.32
C ASN A 200 7.31 6.53 2.07
N TYR A 201 6.56 5.80 1.26
CA TYR A 201 5.17 6.13 0.99
C TYR A 201 4.25 5.56 2.06
N ILE A 202 3.22 6.30 2.40
CA ILE A 202 2.08 5.90 3.23
C ILE A 202 0.89 5.89 2.27
N LEU A 203 0.29 4.73 2.03
CA LEU A 203 -0.89 4.57 1.18
C LEU A 203 -2.11 4.46 2.08
N ILE A 204 -3.04 5.41 2.03
CA ILE A 204 -4.28 5.45 2.82
C ILE A 204 -5.44 5.06 1.90
N LEU A 205 -6.03 3.90 2.13
CA LEU A 205 -6.97 3.30 1.20
C LEU A 205 -8.38 3.89 1.40
N GLY A 206 -8.94 4.46 0.33
CA GLY A 206 -10.29 5.04 0.33
C GLY A 206 -10.40 6.41 1.02
N PHE A 207 -9.28 7.11 1.23
CA PHE A 207 -9.28 8.48 1.76
C PHE A 207 -8.82 9.50 0.72
N GLU A 208 -9.75 9.98 -0.09
CA GLU A 208 -9.53 11.18 -0.88
C GLU A 208 -9.69 12.43 0.01
N PRO A 209 -8.87 13.49 -0.17
CA PRO A 209 -7.90 13.70 -1.25
C PRO A 209 -6.44 13.35 -0.89
N TRP A 210 -6.18 12.58 0.18
CA TRP A 210 -4.84 12.26 0.70
C TRP A 210 -4.61 10.76 0.78
N ASP A 211 -4.82 10.08 -0.32
CA ASP A 211 -4.71 8.62 -0.38
C ASP A 211 -3.23 8.17 -0.47
N VAL A 212 -2.30 9.09 -0.73
CA VAL A 212 -0.85 8.86 -0.56
C VAL A 212 -0.14 10.03 0.12
N ALA A 213 0.73 9.69 1.07
CA ALA A 213 1.64 10.61 1.74
C ALA A 213 3.09 10.10 1.73
N LEU A 214 4.03 11.00 2.00
CA LEU A 214 5.45 10.71 2.12
C LEU A 214 5.93 10.83 3.57
N PHE A 215 6.63 9.82 4.06
CA PHE A 215 7.39 9.89 5.30
C PHE A 215 8.85 10.23 5.00
N LYS A 216 9.30 11.39 5.47
CA LYS A 216 10.68 11.84 5.30
C LYS A 216 11.10 12.66 6.51
N SER A 217 12.31 12.40 7.02
CA SER A 217 12.88 13.16 8.15
C SER A 217 11.96 13.22 9.38
N ASN A 218 11.29 12.11 9.71
CA ASN A 218 10.31 11.99 10.80
C ASN A 218 9.03 12.84 10.65
N THR A 219 8.78 13.35 9.44
CA THR A 219 7.60 14.14 9.07
C THR A 219 6.77 13.37 8.07
N VAL A 220 5.45 13.37 8.26
CA VAL A 220 4.48 12.98 7.22
C VAL A 220 4.23 14.20 6.34
N ILE A 221 4.24 14.01 5.03
CA ILE A 221 4.03 15.05 4.02
C ILE A 221 2.89 14.57 3.13
N GLY A 222 1.71 15.18 3.28
CA GLY A 222 0.56 14.90 2.43
C GLY A 222 0.79 15.41 1.01
N LEU A 223 0.31 14.64 0.03
CA LEU A 223 0.24 15.04 -1.38
C LEU A 223 -1.18 15.56 -1.64
N TYR A 224 -1.41 16.87 -1.56
CA TYR A 224 -2.75 17.45 -1.57
C TYR A 224 -2.89 18.53 -2.63
N GLU A 225 -3.82 18.36 -3.58
CA GLU A 225 -4.09 19.37 -4.62
C GLU A 225 -2.82 19.86 -5.33
N GLY A 226 -1.88 18.95 -5.59
CA GLY A 226 -0.60 19.26 -6.23
C GLY A 226 0.44 19.89 -5.29
N LYS A 227 0.16 20.05 -3.99
CA LYS A 227 1.06 20.62 -2.98
C LYS A 227 1.58 19.57 -2.02
N LEU A 228 2.80 19.81 -1.53
CA LEU A 228 3.42 19.05 -0.46
C LEU A 228 3.07 19.72 0.88
N MET A 229 2.25 19.05 1.70
CA MET A 229 1.75 19.61 2.95
C MET A 229 2.41 18.87 4.13
N PRO A 230 3.42 19.43 4.80
CA PRO A 230 4.02 18.79 5.96
C PRO A 230 3.07 18.81 7.17
N LEU A 231 2.89 17.66 7.80
CA LEU A 231 2.12 17.51 9.04
C LEU A 231 3.06 17.59 10.24
N THR A 232 2.58 18.17 11.32
CA THR A 232 3.30 18.26 12.59
C THR A 232 3.03 17.02 13.43
N LEU A 233 4.07 16.42 14.01
CA LEU A 233 3.91 15.35 15.00
C LEU A 233 3.26 15.93 16.27
N GLU A 234 2.06 15.46 16.61
CA GLU A 234 1.32 15.90 17.78
C GLU A 234 1.41 14.85 18.90
N THR A 235 1.82 15.32 20.08
CA THR A 235 1.97 14.49 21.29
C THR A 235 0.81 14.66 22.26
N ARG A 236 -0.01 15.71 22.08
CA ARG A 236 -1.18 16.02 22.89
C ARG A 236 -2.39 15.31 22.29
N LYS A 237 -3.15 14.59 23.11
CA LYS A 237 -4.43 14.01 22.69
C LYS A 237 -5.54 15.05 22.85
N PRO A 238 -6.54 15.07 21.96
CA PRO A 238 -7.70 15.92 22.14
C PRO A 238 -8.46 15.50 23.39
N LYS A 239 -8.99 16.48 24.12
CA LYS A 239 -9.96 16.24 25.20
C LYS A 239 -11.29 15.77 24.58
N LYS A 240 -11.94 14.84 25.26
CA LYS A 240 -13.33 14.47 24.97
C LYS A 240 -14.26 15.58 25.44
#